data_AF-A0A3R6H8J0-F1
#
_entry.id   AF-A0A3R6H8J0-F1
#
_cell.length_a   1.000
_cell.length_b   1.000
_cell.length_c   1.000
_cell.angle_alpha   90.00
_cell.angle_beta   90.00
_cell.angle_gamma   90.00
#
_symmetry.space_group_name_H-M   'P 1'
#
loop_
_entity.id
_entity.type
_entity.pdbx_description
1 polymer ?
#
loop_
_entity_poly.entity_id
_entity_poly.type
_entity_poly.pdbx_seq_one_letter_code
_entity_poly.pdbx_strand_id
1 'polypeptide(L)'
;MINHQASEQMIGYLYQVRYALALLLDNDNSDFQISIEKFDDVAFSKDGLPKQLIQLKHHVQRQGNLTDGSTDLWRTLKVWMDVVSESPDIIDETEFLIVTTAIAPENSAASYLKKDQKRNVEGAYEKLRNICLKSENKEHKKYYEAFLKMDENTLKCILSHICVIDGANNIEDVERTFRKQIRYSCIPKYENQICERLVYCIIDI
;
A
#
# COMPACT_ATOMS: atom_id res chain seq x y z
N MET A 1 28.52 1.95 14.66
CA MET A 1 27.50 1.53 13.66
C MET A 1 26.50 2.67 13.56
N ILE A 2 26.67 3.54 12.58
CA ILE A 2 25.98 4.83 12.49
C ILE A 2 24.85 4.72 11.46
N ASN A 3 23.62 5.04 11.89
CA ASN A 3 22.48 5.63 11.18
C ASN A 3 21.92 5.11 9.85
N HIS A 4 22.39 4.01 9.24
CA HIS A 4 21.78 3.56 7.97
C HIS A 4 20.30 3.16 8.12
N GLN A 5 19.94 2.38 9.14
CA GLN A 5 18.54 1.98 9.37
C GLN A 5 17.62 3.16 9.74
N ALA A 6 18.09 4.08 10.58
CA ALA A 6 17.32 5.28 10.94
C ALA A 6 17.08 6.19 9.72
N SER A 7 18.06 6.30 8.82
CA SER A 7 17.89 7.06 7.57
C SER A 7 16.90 6.40 6.61
N GLU A 8 16.91 5.07 6.49
CA GLU A 8 15.97 4.33 5.64
C GLU A 8 14.53 4.39 6.18
N GLN A 9 14.35 4.24 7.50
CA GLN A 9 13.05 4.38 8.17
C GLN A 9 12.49 5.79 8.01
N MET A 10 13.32 6.83 8.21
CA MET A 10 12.91 8.21 8.02
C MET A 10 12.50 8.51 6.56
N ILE A 11 13.21 7.94 5.58
CA ILE A 11 12.84 8.07 4.16
C ILE A 11 11.50 7.36 3.89
N GLY A 12 11.28 6.19 4.46
CA GLY A 12 10.01 5.46 4.37
C GLY A 12 8.84 6.29 4.93
N TYR A 13 9.01 6.85 6.12
CA TYR A 13 8.01 7.71 6.74
C TYR A 13 7.74 8.98 5.93
N LEU A 14 8.79 9.65 5.43
CA LEU A 14 8.63 10.83 4.58
C LEU A 14 7.90 10.50 3.27
N TYR A 15 8.11 9.30 2.72
CA TYR A 15 7.35 8.82 1.57
C TYR A 15 5.87 8.66 1.91
N GLN A 16 5.52 8.10 3.07
CA GLN A 16 4.13 7.99 3.53
C GLN A 16 3.47 9.36 3.66
N VAL A 17 4.13 10.33 4.30
CA VAL A 17 3.63 11.70 4.46
C VAL A 17 3.38 12.38 3.11
N ARG A 18 4.34 12.29 2.18
CA ARG A 18 4.21 12.89 0.85
C ARG A 18 3.12 12.23 0.03
N TYR A 19 3.02 10.91 0.10
CA TYR A 19 2.00 10.16 -0.63
C TYR A 19 0.60 10.44 -0.06
N ALA A 20 0.47 10.52 1.26
CA ALA A 20 -0.77 10.94 1.93
C ALA A 20 -1.19 12.34 1.48
N LEU A 21 -0.27 13.30 1.40
CA LEU A 21 -0.58 14.65 0.88
C LEU A 21 -1.10 14.60 -0.56
N ALA A 22 -0.43 13.83 -1.43
CA ALA A 22 -0.85 13.70 -2.82
C ALA A 22 -2.24 13.07 -2.93
N LEU A 23 -2.52 12.02 -2.17
CA LEU A 23 -3.84 11.39 -2.11
C LEU A 23 -4.91 12.35 -1.61
N LEU A 24 -4.62 13.11 -0.55
CA LEU A 24 -5.58 14.04 0.03
C LEU A 24 -5.94 15.17 -0.94
N LEU A 25 -4.97 15.68 -1.71
CA LEU A 25 -5.21 16.72 -2.70
C LEU A 25 -5.89 16.22 -3.98
N ASP A 26 -5.84 14.92 -4.26
CA ASP A 26 -6.51 14.29 -5.40
C ASP A 26 -7.92 13.79 -5.04
N ASN A 27 -8.23 13.66 -3.75
CA ASN A 27 -9.51 13.15 -3.27
C ASN A 27 -10.53 14.28 -3.05
N ASP A 28 -11.59 14.29 -3.86
CA ASP A 28 -12.68 15.27 -3.77
C ASP A 28 -13.72 14.95 -2.67
N ASN A 29 -13.60 13.82 -1.97
CA ASN A 29 -14.55 13.41 -0.93
C ASN A 29 -14.26 14.11 0.41
N SER A 30 -15.00 15.16 0.71
CA SER A 30 -14.84 15.95 1.94
C SER A 30 -15.20 15.22 3.23
N ASP A 31 -15.87 14.06 3.15
CA ASP A 31 -16.21 13.26 4.34
C ASP A 31 -15.03 12.37 4.79
N PHE A 32 -14.02 12.20 3.94
CA PHE A 32 -12.91 11.30 4.22
C PHE A 32 -11.83 12.00 5.04
N GLN A 33 -11.33 11.28 6.03
CA GLN A 33 -10.16 11.63 6.82
C GLN A 33 -9.01 10.75 6.41
N ILE A 34 -7.83 11.33 6.26
CA ILE A 34 -6.59 10.59 6.03
C ILE A 34 -5.85 10.38 7.34
N SER A 35 -5.20 9.23 7.50
CA SER A 35 -4.35 8.93 8.66
C SER A 35 -3.08 8.22 8.20
N ILE A 36 -2.02 8.38 8.98
CA ILE A 36 -0.71 7.75 8.75
C ILE A 36 -0.42 6.83 9.94
N GLU A 37 0.05 5.61 9.67
CA GLU A 37 0.43 4.62 10.70
C GLU A 37 -0.69 4.23 11.72
N LYS A 38 -1.95 4.57 11.43
CA LYS A 38 -3.10 4.26 12.30
C LYS A 38 -3.74 2.92 11.98
N PHE A 39 -4.10 2.70 10.72
CA PHE A 39 -4.75 1.47 10.24
C PHE A 39 -3.85 0.66 9.30
N ASP A 40 -3.02 1.36 8.53
CA ASP A 40 -1.95 0.86 7.66
C ASP A 40 -0.95 2.03 7.48
N ASP A 41 0.01 1.93 6.57
CA ASP A 41 0.96 3.02 6.28
C ASP A 41 0.21 4.34 6.01
N VAL A 42 -0.82 4.30 5.17
CA VAL A 42 -1.78 5.39 4.94
C VAL A 42 -3.19 4.80 4.88
N ALA A 43 -4.19 5.51 5.39
CA ALA A 43 -5.58 5.07 5.27
C ALA A 43 -6.54 6.23 5.09
N PHE A 44 -7.55 6.04 4.25
CA PHE A 44 -8.76 6.86 4.26
C PHE A 44 -9.81 6.23 5.16
N SER A 45 -10.47 7.06 5.96
CA SER A 45 -11.52 6.65 6.88
C SER A 45 -12.70 7.61 6.84
N LYS A 46 -13.88 7.10 7.19
CA LYS A 46 -15.10 7.89 7.36
C LYS A 46 -15.76 7.45 8.66
N ASP A 47 -16.13 8.43 9.50
CA ASP A 47 -16.74 8.18 10.81
C ASP A 47 -15.94 7.21 11.70
N GLY A 48 -14.61 7.26 11.59
CA GLY A 48 -13.68 6.39 12.33
C GLY A 48 -13.50 4.98 11.77
N LEU A 49 -14.21 4.61 10.69
CA LEU A 49 -14.09 3.33 10.01
C LEU A 49 -13.18 3.44 8.78
N PRO A 50 -12.23 2.51 8.57
CA PRO A 50 -11.39 2.51 7.38
C PRO A 50 -12.25 2.25 6.14
N LYS A 51 -11.96 2.98 5.07
CA LYS A 51 -12.54 2.80 3.72
C LYS A 51 -11.49 2.38 2.72
N GLN A 52 -10.25 2.80 2.92
CA GLN A 52 -9.10 2.36 2.14
C GLN A 52 -7.90 2.17 3.06
N LEU A 53 -7.30 0.99 3.02
CA LEU A 53 -6.02 0.69 3.67
C LEU A 53 -4.94 0.63 2.61
N ILE A 54 -3.93 1.48 2.74
CA ILE A 54 -2.92 1.71 1.70
C ILE A 54 -1.56 1.36 2.29
N GLN A 55 -1.01 0.25 1.81
CA GLN A 55 0.33 -0.19 2.13
C GLN A 55 1.31 0.31 1.05
N LEU A 56 2.30 1.10 1.47
CA LEU A 56 3.29 1.73 0.63
C LEU A 56 4.61 0.94 0.65
N LYS A 57 5.09 0.52 -0.52
CA LYS A 57 6.38 -0.15 -0.69
C LYS A 57 7.31 0.73 -1.53
N HIS A 58 8.17 1.47 -0.85
CA HIS A 58 9.17 2.34 -1.49
C HIS A 58 10.53 1.66 -1.54
N HIS A 59 11.02 1.36 -2.74
CA HIS A 59 12.36 0.79 -2.91
C HIS A 59 13.33 1.84 -3.49
N VAL A 60 14.31 2.27 -2.67
CA VAL A 60 15.28 3.35 -3.00
C VAL A 60 16.45 2.86 -3.87
N GLN A 61 16.93 1.63 -3.67
CA GLN A 61 18.20 1.17 -4.24
C GLN A 61 18.17 -0.20 -4.93
N ARG A 62 17.13 -1.00 -4.70
CA ARG A 62 16.89 -2.25 -5.42
C ARG A 62 15.56 -2.08 -6.14
N GLN A 63 15.43 -2.59 -7.36
CA GLN A 63 14.09 -2.87 -7.86
C GLN A 63 13.45 -3.81 -6.85
N GLY A 64 12.50 -3.30 -6.08
CA GLY A 64 11.62 -4.15 -5.29
C GLY A 64 11.06 -5.21 -6.22
N ASN A 65 10.79 -6.39 -5.69
CA ASN A 65 10.10 -7.39 -6.48
C ASN A 65 8.74 -7.68 -5.82
N LEU A 66 7.71 -7.64 -6.64
CA LEU A 66 6.38 -8.16 -6.31
C LEU A 66 6.24 -9.58 -6.90
N THR A 67 7.30 -10.38 -6.79
CA THR A 67 7.18 -11.79 -7.16
C THR A 67 6.22 -12.48 -6.21
N ASP A 68 5.68 -13.62 -6.64
CA ASP A 68 4.77 -14.42 -5.82
C ASP A 68 5.42 -14.87 -4.49
N GLY A 69 6.75 -14.88 -4.41
CA GLY A 69 7.52 -15.21 -3.21
C GLY A 69 8.02 -13.99 -2.41
N SER A 70 7.59 -12.77 -2.75
CA SER A 70 8.07 -11.53 -2.13
C SER A 70 7.70 -11.44 -0.65
N THR A 71 8.68 -11.16 0.21
CA THR A 71 8.45 -10.96 1.64
C THR A 71 7.49 -9.79 1.91
N ASP A 72 7.59 -8.73 1.11
CA ASP A 72 6.72 -7.54 1.25
C ASP A 72 5.25 -7.90 0.95
N LEU A 73 5.01 -8.70 -0.08
CA LEU A 73 3.67 -9.17 -0.43
C LEU A 73 3.10 -10.06 0.68
N TRP A 74 3.85 -11.09 1.11
CA TRP A 74 3.37 -12.02 2.12
C TRP A 74 3.15 -11.39 3.50
N ARG A 75 3.99 -10.43 3.89
CA ARG A 75 3.79 -9.67 5.13
C ARG A 75 2.49 -8.88 5.07
N THR A 76 2.25 -8.18 3.97
CA THR A 76 1.03 -7.36 3.78
C THR A 76 -0.21 -8.24 3.77
N LEU A 77 -0.21 -9.34 3.01
CA LEU A 77 -1.31 -10.31 2.99
C LEU A 77 -1.61 -10.87 4.38
N LYS A 78 -0.56 -11.20 5.16
CA LYS A 78 -0.75 -11.72 6.51
C LYS A 78 -1.43 -10.72 7.43
N VAL A 79 -1.03 -9.43 7.39
CA VAL A 79 -1.66 -8.38 8.20
C VAL A 79 -3.14 -8.25 7.85
N TRP A 80 -3.49 -8.18 6.57
CA TRP A 80 -4.89 -8.04 6.16
C TRP A 80 -5.72 -9.30 6.43
N MET A 81 -5.14 -10.49 6.30
CA MET A 81 -5.80 -11.73 6.74
C MET A 81 -6.09 -11.73 8.24
N ASP A 82 -5.19 -11.20 9.07
CA ASP A 82 -5.40 -11.10 10.52
C ASP A 82 -6.52 -10.09 10.82
N VAL A 83 -6.50 -8.92 10.17
CA VAL A 83 -7.55 -7.90 10.29
C VAL A 83 -8.92 -8.47 9.93
N VAL A 84 -9.04 -9.19 8.81
CA VAL A 84 -10.32 -9.81 8.39
C VAL A 84 -10.70 -10.98 9.30
N SER A 85 -9.74 -11.70 9.87
CA SER A 85 -10.04 -12.77 10.84
C SER A 85 -10.58 -12.22 12.16
N GLU A 86 -10.10 -11.05 12.59
CA GLU A 86 -10.56 -10.37 13.80
C GLU A 86 -11.87 -9.61 13.58
N SER A 87 -12.11 -9.09 12.37
CA SER A 87 -13.30 -8.31 12.02
C SER A 87 -13.75 -8.61 10.58
N PRO A 88 -14.50 -9.69 10.34
CA PRO A 88 -14.89 -10.11 9.00
C PRO A 88 -15.63 -9.04 8.20
N ASP A 89 -16.50 -8.28 8.84
CA ASP A 89 -17.34 -7.25 8.21
C ASP A 89 -16.52 -6.09 7.61
N ILE A 90 -15.24 -5.93 8.00
CA ILE A 90 -14.37 -4.87 7.46
C ILE A 90 -14.21 -4.98 5.94
N ILE A 91 -14.31 -6.20 5.40
CA ILE A 91 -14.06 -6.48 3.99
C ILE A 91 -15.14 -5.89 3.08
N ASP A 92 -16.36 -5.75 3.59
CA ASP A 92 -17.51 -5.26 2.81
C ASP A 92 -17.45 -3.75 2.56
N GLU A 93 -16.65 -3.03 3.36
CA GLU A 93 -16.57 -1.56 3.33
C GLU A 93 -15.17 -1.00 3.06
N THR A 94 -14.16 -1.87 2.92
CA THR A 94 -12.75 -1.47 2.85
C THR A 94 -12.06 -2.01 1.60
N GLU A 95 -11.45 -1.11 0.83
CA GLU A 95 -10.51 -1.48 -0.22
C GLU A 95 -9.09 -1.59 0.34
N PHE A 96 -8.34 -2.58 -0.13
CA PHE A 96 -6.94 -2.79 0.28
C PHE A 96 -6.02 -2.47 -0.90
N LEU A 97 -5.06 -1.58 -0.71
CA LEU A 97 -4.22 -1.06 -1.79
C LEU A 97 -2.75 -1.36 -1.47
N ILE A 98 -2.09 -2.09 -2.37
CA ILE A 98 -0.63 -2.22 -2.36
C ILE A 98 -0.09 -1.25 -3.39
N VAL A 99 0.54 -0.17 -2.94
CA VAL A 99 1.20 0.80 -3.82
C VAL A 99 2.70 0.56 -3.76
N THR A 100 3.33 0.37 -4.91
CA THR A 100 4.77 0.14 -4.98
C THR A 100 5.43 0.89 -6.12
N THR A 101 6.69 1.27 -5.93
CA THR A 101 7.53 1.79 -7.01
C THR A 101 8.06 0.68 -7.93
N ALA A 102 7.99 -0.59 -7.50
CA ALA A 102 8.34 -1.75 -8.31
C ALA A 102 7.29 -2.05 -9.39
N ILE A 103 7.66 -2.82 -10.42
CA ILE A 103 6.73 -3.35 -11.42
C ILE A 103 6.34 -4.78 -11.04
N ALA A 104 5.05 -5.09 -11.07
CA ALA A 104 4.58 -6.45 -10.87
C ALA A 104 5.01 -7.32 -12.07
N PRO A 105 5.70 -8.45 -11.87
CA PRO A 105 6.08 -9.33 -12.98
C PRO A 105 4.83 -9.83 -13.72
N GLU A 106 4.87 -9.89 -15.05
CA GLU A 106 3.75 -10.46 -15.83
C GLU A 106 3.45 -11.90 -15.40
N ASN A 107 2.17 -12.28 -15.37
CA ASN A 107 1.70 -13.60 -14.94
C ASN A 107 2.05 -13.98 -13.49
N SER A 108 2.27 -12.98 -12.64
CA SER A 108 2.36 -13.11 -11.18
C SER A 108 1.00 -12.89 -10.51
N ALA A 109 0.86 -13.36 -9.26
CA ALA A 109 -0.27 -13.05 -8.41
C ALA A 109 -0.47 -11.54 -8.28
N ALA A 110 0.60 -10.78 -8.06
CA ALA A 110 0.52 -9.32 -7.97
C ALA A 110 -0.02 -8.68 -9.26
N SER A 111 0.41 -9.15 -10.43
CA SER A 111 -0.09 -8.63 -11.72
C SER A 111 -1.58 -8.92 -11.93
N TYR A 112 -2.07 -10.06 -11.44
CA TYR A 112 -3.49 -10.42 -11.52
C TYR A 112 -4.38 -9.66 -10.52
N LEU A 113 -3.79 -8.97 -9.54
CA LEU A 113 -4.50 -8.13 -8.57
C LEU A 113 -4.48 -6.65 -8.95
N LYS A 114 -3.97 -6.28 -10.13
CA LYS A 114 -4.09 -4.92 -10.67
C LYS A 114 -5.53 -4.60 -11.03
N LYS A 115 -5.89 -3.31 -11.06
CA LYS A 115 -7.22 -2.83 -11.52
C LYS A 115 -7.21 -2.59 -13.02
N ASP A 116 -6.98 -3.64 -13.79
CA ASP A 116 -6.97 -3.61 -15.25
C ASP A 116 -7.76 -4.79 -15.85
N GLN A 117 -7.81 -4.87 -17.18
CA GLN A 117 -8.56 -5.90 -17.90
C GLN A 117 -8.02 -7.33 -17.68
N LYS A 118 -6.78 -7.48 -17.20
CA LYS A 118 -6.14 -8.77 -16.93
C LYS A 118 -6.37 -9.24 -15.48
N ARG A 119 -7.14 -8.50 -14.67
CA ARG A 119 -7.45 -8.86 -13.27
C ARG A 119 -8.02 -10.28 -13.21
N ASN A 120 -7.41 -11.13 -12.39
CA ASN A 120 -7.80 -12.53 -12.23
C ASN A 120 -7.57 -13.01 -10.80
N VAL A 121 -8.60 -12.87 -9.95
CA VAL A 121 -8.55 -13.26 -8.53
C VAL A 121 -8.28 -14.75 -8.36
N GLU A 122 -8.91 -15.60 -9.19
CA GLU A 122 -8.71 -17.05 -9.14
C GLU A 122 -7.27 -17.42 -9.46
N GLY A 123 -6.73 -16.87 -10.55
CA GLY A 123 -5.33 -17.06 -10.92
C GLY A 123 -4.36 -16.55 -9.86
N ALA A 124 -4.67 -15.43 -9.20
CA ALA A 124 -3.85 -14.92 -8.09
C ALA A 124 -3.85 -15.89 -6.91
N TYR A 125 -5.03 -16.39 -6.52
CA TYR A 125 -5.17 -17.40 -5.47
C TYR A 125 -4.36 -18.66 -5.78
N GLU A 126 -4.49 -19.21 -6.99
CA GLU A 126 -3.77 -20.41 -7.40
C GLU A 126 -2.24 -20.21 -7.35
N LYS A 127 -1.74 -19.05 -7.81
CA LYS A 127 -0.30 -18.72 -7.75
C LYS A 127 0.22 -18.68 -6.32
N LEU A 128 -0.49 -17.98 -5.43
CA LEU A 128 -0.13 -17.86 -4.02
C LEU A 128 -0.19 -19.22 -3.31
N ARG A 129 -1.27 -19.97 -3.51
CA ARG A 129 -1.44 -21.32 -2.96
C ARG A 129 -0.33 -22.27 -3.41
N ASN A 130 0.03 -22.23 -4.70
CA ASN A 130 1.12 -23.05 -5.23
C ASN A 130 2.46 -22.75 -4.55
N ILE A 131 2.73 -21.49 -4.20
CA ILE A 131 3.94 -21.13 -3.46
C ILE A 131 3.91 -21.65 -2.03
N CYS A 132 2.78 -21.55 -1.34
CA CYS A 132 2.65 -22.11 0.00
C CYS A 132 2.96 -23.62 0.03
N LEU A 133 2.61 -24.35 -1.03
CA LEU A 133 2.83 -25.80 -1.13
C LEU A 133 4.24 -26.19 -1.58
N LYS A 134 4.89 -25.37 -2.42
CA LYS A 134 6.18 -25.71 -3.06
C LYS A 134 7.39 -25.06 -2.41
N SER A 135 7.22 -23.94 -1.71
CA SER A 135 8.34 -23.15 -1.20
C SER A 135 8.92 -23.78 0.06
N GLU A 136 10.25 -23.93 0.10
CA GLU A 136 11.00 -24.36 1.29
C GLU A 136 11.48 -23.18 2.15
N ASN A 137 11.02 -21.95 1.87
CA ASN A 137 11.45 -20.77 2.59
C ASN A 137 10.94 -20.79 4.05
N LYS A 138 11.85 -21.14 4.97
CA LYS A 138 11.56 -21.23 6.40
C LYS A 138 11.14 -19.90 7.03
N GLU A 139 11.60 -18.77 6.51
CA GLU A 139 11.23 -17.44 7.02
C GLU A 139 9.77 -17.09 6.73
N HIS A 140 9.21 -17.65 5.65
CA HIS A 140 7.84 -17.40 5.22
C HIS A 140 6.84 -18.44 5.73
N LYS A 141 7.31 -19.46 6.45
CA LYS A 141 6.47 -20.56 6.96
C LYS A 141 5.21 -20.06 7.67
N LYS A 142 5.34 -19.06 8.56
CA LYS A 142 4.20 -18.46 9.28
C LYS A 142 3.16 -17.79 8.36
N TYR A 143 3.58 -17.23 7.23
CA TYR A 143 2.68 -16.61 6.26
C TYR A 143 1.92 -17.69 5.49
N TYR A 144 2.64 -18.71 5.03
CA TYR A 144 2.05 -19.80 4.26
C TYR A 144 1.10 -20.66 5.09
N GLU A 145 1.44 -20.95 6.35
CA GLU A 145 0.57 -21.69 7.26
C GLU A 145 -0.73 -20.93 7.54
N ALA A 146 -0.64 -19.61 7.73
CA ALA A 146 -1.84 -18.79 7.92
C ALA A 146 -2.71 -18.76 6.65
N PHE A 147 -2.09 -18.66 5.47
CA PHE A 147 -2.81 -18.69 4.19
C PHE A 147 -3.49 -20.04 3.98
N LEU A 148 -2.81 -21.16 4.22
CA LEU A 148 -3.38 -22.49 4.05
C LEU A 148 -4.43 -22.85 5.10
N LYS A 149 -4.43 -22.19 6.27
CA LYS A 149 -5.41 -22.42 7.33
C LYS A 149 -6.73 -21.68 7.08
N MET A 150 -6.70 -20.55 6.37
CA MET A 150 -7.88 -19.73 6.09
C MET A 150 -8.76 -20.40 5.03
N ASP A 151 -10.08 -20.21 5.14
CA ASP A 151 -11.03 -20.73 4.15
C ASP A 151 -10.77 -20.13 2.76
N GLU A 152 -10.93 -20.96 1.73
CA GLU A 152 -10.67 -20.57 0.34
C GLU A 152 -11.58 -19.44 -0.14
N ASN A 153 -12.87 -19.45 0.22
CA ASN A 153 -13.79 -18.39 -0.19
C ASN A 153 -13.43 -17.07 0.49
N THR A 154 -13.05 -17.13 1.78
CA THR A 154 -12.58 -15.95 2.50
C THR A 154 -11.30 -15.38 1.88
N LEU A 155 -10.34 -16.22 1.53
CA LEU A 155 -9.11 -15.77 0.85
C LEU A 155 -9.41 -15.14 -0.51
N LYS A 156 -10.27 -15.76 -1.31
CA LYS A 156 -10.68 -15.20 -2.61
C LYS A 156 -11.42 -13.87 -2.43
N CYS A 157 -12.24 -13.74 -1.39
CA CYS A 157 -12.88 -12.48 -1.02
C CYS A 157 -11.84 -11.41 -0.64
N ILE A 158 -10.83 -11.75 0.18
CA ILE A 158 -9.73 -10.81 0.51
C ILE A 158 -9.03 -10.36 -0.77
N LEU A 159 -8.62 -11.32 -1.60
CA LEU A 159 -7.93 -11.03 -2.87
C LEU A 159 -8.79 -10.20 -3.83
N SER A 160 -10.12 -10.35 -3.83
CA SER A 160 -10.99 -9.53 -4.67
C SER A 160 -11.06 -8.07 -4.24
N HIS A 161 -10.79 -7.76 -2.97
CA HIS A 161 -10.73 -6.40 -2.43
C HIS A 161 -9.32 -5.79 -2.47
N ILE A 162 -8.29 -6.58 -2.81
CA ILE A 162 -6.93 -6.10 -2.98
C ILE A 162 -6.71 -5.52 -4.38
N CYS A 163 -6.13 -4.33 -4.44
CA CYS A 163 -5.69 -3.67 -5.66
C CYS A 163 -4.19 -3.38 -5.60
N VAL A 164 -3.44 -3.86 -6.59
CA VAL A 164 -2.02 -3.54 -6.75
C VAL A 164 -1.86 -2.36 -7.70
N ILE A 165 -1.15 -1.33 -7.25
CA ILE A 165 -0.71 -0.17 -8.03
C ILE A 165 0.81 -0.24 -8.11
N ASP A 166 1.32 -0.72 -9.24
CA ASP A 166 2.75 -0.86 -9.50
C ASP A 166 3.29 0.32 -10.31
N GLY A 167 4.61 0.53 -10.28
CA GLY A 167 5.25 1.66 -10.94
C GLY A 167 4.80 3.03 -10.44
N ALA A 168 4.36 3.11 -9.17
CA ALA A 168 3.98 4.37 -8.54
C ALA A 168 5.17 5.33 -8.44
N ASN A 169 4.85 6.63 -8.35
CA ASN A 169 5.84 7.68 -8.19
C ASN A 169 6.72 7.44 -6.95
N ASN A 170 8.02 7.61 -7.06
CA ASN A 170 8.93 7.60 -5.91
C ASN A 170 8.79 8.90 -5.08
N ILE A 171 9.53 8.99 -3.99
CA ILE A 171 9.49 10.13 -3.06
C ILE A 171 9.73 11.51 -3.71
N GLU A 172 10.54 11.58 -4.78
CA GLU A 172 10.81 12.83 -5.51
C GLU A 172 9.68 13.15 -6.50
N ASP A 173 9.18 12.14 -7.21
CA ASP A 173 8.12 12.29 -8.21
C ASP A 173 6.75 12.59 -7.56
N VAL A 174 6.49 12.05 -6.38
CA VAL A 174 5.28 12.37 -5.59
C VAL A 174 5.28 13.85 -5.23
N GLU A 175 6.42 14.41 -4.81
CA GLU A 175 6.53 15.84 -4.52
C GLU A 175 6.19 16.70 -5.73
N ARG A 176 6.70 16.33 -6.90
CA ARG A 176 6.39 17.03 -8.15
C ARG A 176 4.88 17.02 -8.45
N THR A 177 4.19 15.94 -8.08
CA THR A 177 2.76 15.76 -8.34
C THR A 177 1.92 16.75 -7.54
N PHE A 178 2.02 16.76 -6.21
CA PHE A 178 1.23 17.68 -5.39
C PHE A 178 1.66 19.14 -5.56
N ARG A 179 2.95 19.39 -5.80
CA ARG A 179 3.47 20.74 -6.03
C ARG A 179 2.84 21.40 -7.25
N LYS A 180 2.50 20.62 -8.29
CA LYS A 180 1.77 21.12 -9.46
C LYS A 180 0.39 21.66 -9.08
N GLN A 181 -0.34 20.99 -8.20
CA GLN A 181 -1.66 21.46 -7.73
C GLN A 181 -1.53 22.71 -6.85
N ILE A 182 -0.52 22.74 -5.96
CA ILE A 182 -0.26 23.91 -5.10
C ILE A 182 0.10 25.15 -5.92
N ARG A 183 0.89 24.99 -6.99
CA ARG A 183 1.29 26.09 -7.88
C ARG A 183 0.10 26.86 -8.45
N TYR A 184 -1.00 26.18 -8.78
CA TYR A 184 -2.21 26.84 -9.28
C TYR A 184 -3.04 27.52 -8.19
N SER A 185 -2.76 27.23 -6.92
CA SER A 185 -3.51 27.69 -5.76
C SER A 185 -2.80 28.81 -4.98
N CYS A 186 -1.60 29.23 -5.39
CA CYS A 186 -0.82 30.23 -4.68
C CYS A 186 -0.02 31.15 -5.59
N ILE A 187 0.47 32.27 -5.03
CA ILE A 187 1.39 33.15 -5.73
C ILE A 187 2.76 32.46 -5.79
N PRO A 188 3.47 32.44 -6.95
CA PRO A 188 4.71 31.67 -7.14
C PRO A 188 5.77 31.86 -6.04
N LYS A 189 5.91 33.08 -5.49
CA LYS A 189 6.87 33.37 -4.41
C LYS A 189 6.58 32.63 -3.09
N TYR A 190 5.37 32.12 -2.90
CA TYR A 190 4.92 31.39 -1.70
C TYR A 190 4.82 29.88 -1.92
N GLU A 191 5.06 29.36 -3.14
CA GLU A 191 4.91 27.93 -3.47
C GLU A 191 5.68 27.04 -2.49
N ASN A 192 6.97 27.32 -2.27
CA ASN A 192 7.81 26.52 -1.36
C ASN A 192 7.30 26.55 0.09
N GLN A 193 6.93 27.72 0.58
CA GLN A 193 6.48 27.89 1.97
C GLN A 193 5.16 27.15 2.23
N ILE A 194 4.26 27.14 1.23
CA ILE A 194 2.99 26.42 1.32
C ILE A 194 3.24 24.91 1.24
N CYS A 195 4.09 24.45 0.31
CA CYS A 195 4.47 23.04 0.22
C CYS A 195 5.04 22.51 1.54
N GLU A 196 6.02 23.20 2.11
CA GLU A 196 6.62 22.83 3.39
C GLU A 196 5.56 22.78 4.50
N ARG A 197 4.73 23.82 4.60
CA ARG A 197 3.72 23.91 5.65
C ARG A 197 2.66 22.83 5.54
N LEU A 198 2.21 22.47 4.34
CA LEU A 198 1.23 21.38 4.14
C LEU A 198 1.82 20.01 4.50
N VAL A 199 3.09 19.76 4.15
CA VAL A 199 3.79 18.54 4.56
C VAL A 199 3.86 18.46 6.09
N TYR A 200 4.21 19.56 6.78
CA TYR A 200 4.23 19.60 8.24
C TYR A 200 2.84 19.38 8.85
N CYS A 201 1.78 19.99 8.29
CA CYS A 201 0.42 19.79 8.80
C CYS A 201 -0.03 18.34 8.74
N ILE A 202 0.43 17.55 7.76
CA ILE A 202 0.08 16.13 7.65
C ILE A 202 0.87 15.26 8.64
N ILE A 203 2.06 15.68 9.05
CA ILE A 203 2.83 14.95 10.08
C ILE A 203 2.12 14.95 11.44
N ASP A 204 1.28 15.96 11.69
CA ASP A 204 0.55 16.13 12.95
C ASP A 204 -0.83 15.46 12.98
N ILE A 205 -1.20 14.67 11.95
CA ILE A 205 -2.49 13.94 11.82
C ILE A 205 -2.31 12.46 12.18
#